data_AF-A0A7C1AU79-F1
#
_entry.id   AF-A0A7C1AU79-F1
#
_cell.length_a   1.000
_cell.length_b   1.000
_cell.length_c   1.000
_cell.angle_alpha   90.00
_cell.angle_beta   90.00
_cell.angle_gamma   90.00
#
_symmetry.space_group_name_H-M   'P 1'
#
loop_
_entity.id
_entity.type
_entity.pdbx_description
1 polymer ?
#
loop_
_entity_poly.entity_id
_entity_poly.type
_entity_poly.pdbx_seq_one_letter_code
_entity_poly.pdbx_strand_id
1 'polypeptide(L)'
;GIRELLKEVDNKDLVVALKTASEELKAKIFKNLSKRAAQMLEEDLAVLGPVRLSEVEQAQQKILEVARRLEKEGRIVLAGGEGSDAFV
;
A
#
# COMPACT_ATOMS: atom_id res chain seq x y z
N GLY A 1 5.60 10.37 -3.05
CA GLY A 1 4.16 10.20 -2.78
C GLY A 1 3.83 9.20 -1.68
N ILE A 2 4.65 8.15 -1.47
CA ILE A 2 4.29 6.99 -0.62
C ILE A 2 3.85 7.37 0.80
N ARG A 3 4.59 8.24 1.50
CA ARG A 3 4.20 8.66 2.87
C ARG A 3 2.83 9.34 2.93
N GLU A 4 2.48 10.10 1.89
CA GLU A 4 1.20 10.81 1.85
C GLU A 4 0.06 9.84 1.53
N LEU A 5 0.29 8.90 0.63
CA LEU A 5 -0.63 7.79 0.37
C LEU A 5 -0.91 6.97 1.63
N LEU A 6 0.14 6.57 2.36
CA LEU A 6 0.01 5.74 3.57
C LEU A 6 -0.76 6.41 4.71
N LYS A 7 -0.93 7.74 4.71
CA LYS A 7 -1.76 8.44 5.70
C LYS A 7 -3.25 8.34 5.40
N GLU A 8 -3.62 8.06 4.16
CA GLU A 8 -5.00 8.11 3.65
C GLU A 8 -5.56 6.73 3.35
N VAL A 9 -4.71 5.70 3.35
CA VAL A 9 -5.08 4.30 3.16
C VAL A 9 -5.55 3.69 4.48
N ASP A 10 -6.65 2.95 4.43
CA ASP A 10 -7.11 2.16 5.57
C ASP A 10 -6.10 1.05 5.90
N ASN A 11 -5.78 0.90 7.18
CA ASN A 11 -4.77 -0.05 7.62
C ASN A 11 -5.14 -1.51 7.29
N LYS A 12 -6.43 -1.88 7.32
CA LYS A 12 -6.87 -3.24 6.96
C LYS A 12 -6.65 -3.51 5.48
N ASP A 13 -6.96 -2.53 4.62
CA ASP A 13 -6.71 -2.64 3.18
C ASP A 13 -5.19 -2.71 2.91
N LEU A 14 -4.36 -1.96 3.64
CA LEU A 14 -2.90 -2.05 3.52
C LEU A 14 -2.37 -3.44 3.91
N VAL A 15 -2.80 -3.99 5.05
CA VAL A 15 -2.40 -5.32 5.53
C VAL A 15 -2.76 -6.39 4.49
N VAL A 16 -4.00 -6.39 4.01
CA VAL A 16 -4.50 -7.37 3.04
C VAL A 16 -3.76 -7.24 1.70
N ALA A 17 -3.56 -6.01 1.20
CA ALA A 17 -2.87 -5.76 -0.06
C ALA A 17 -1.41 -6.23 -0.06
N LEU A 18 -0.72 -6.11 1.08
CA LEU A 18 0.69 -6.49 1.22
C LEU A 18 0.94 -7.99 1.25
N LYS A 19 -0.10 -8.81 1.42
CA LYS A 19 0.04 -10.27 1.53
C LYS A 19 0.72 -10.90 0.32
N THR A 20 0.43 -10.40 -0.88
CA THR A 20 1.01 -10.89 -2.14
C THR A 20 2.03 -9.92 -2.75
N ALA A 21 2.39 -8.85 -2.02
CA ALA A 21 3.36 -7.88 -2.49
C ALA A 21 4.77 -8.50 -2.56
N SER A 22 5.56 -8.07 -3.54
CA SER A 22 6.98 -8.44 -3.60
C SER A 22 7.74 -7.90 -2.39
N GLU A 23 8.82 -8.57 -2.00
CA GLU A 23 9.65 -8.13 -0.88
C GLU A 23 10.24 -6.74 -1.10
N GLU A 24 10.56 -6.40 -2.37
CA GLU A 24 10.99 -5.04 -2.72
C GLU A 24 9.91 -4.00 -2.44
N LEU A 25 8.65 -4.27 -2.82
CA LEU A 25 7.54 -3.35 -2.58
C LEU A 25 7.26 -3.23 -1.08
N LYS A 26 7.23 -4.34 -0.34
CA LYS A 26 7.09 -4.32 1.12
C LYS A 26 8.18 -3.44 1.75
N ALA A 27 9.45 -3.64 1.38
CA ALA A 27 10.55 -2.84 1.90
C ALA A 27 10.37 -1.34 1.61
N LYS A 28 9.91 -0.96 0.41
CA LYS A 28 9.59 0.44 0.07
C LYS A 28 8.48 1.01 0.96
N ILE A 29 7.44 0.23 1.26
CA ILE A 29 6.35 0.64 2.15
C ILE A 29 6.85 0.80 3.58
N PHE A 30 7.54 -0.20 4.13
CA PHE A 30 8.07 -0.18 5.49
C PHE A 30 9.06 0.97 5.73
N LYS A 31 9.91 1.30 4.75
CA LYS A 31 10.83 2.46 4.82
C LYS A 31 10.10 3.80 4.99
N ASN A 32 8.82 3.86 4.63
CA ASN A 32 8.00 5.06 4.72
C ASN A 32 7.08 5.09 5.95
N LEU A 33 7.10 4.06 6.79
CA LEU A 33 6.37 4.00 8.06
C LEU A 33 7.24 4.47 9.23
N SER A 34 6.58 4.89 10.31
CA SER A 34 7.26 5.04 11.61
C SER A 34 7.59 3.65 12.18
N LYS A 35 8.57 3.55 13.08
CA LYS A 35 8.94 2.28 13.72
C LYS A 35 7.73 1.58 14.37
N ARG A 36 6.87 2.34 15.05
CA ARG A 36 5.65 1.83 15.66
C ARG A 36 4.65 1.31 14.62
N ALA A 37 4.42 2.08 13.54
CA ALA A 37 3.49 1.67 12.50
C ALA A 37 3.99 0.43 11.72
N ALA A 38 5.29 0.33 11.49
CA ALA A 38 5.92 -0.86 10.92
C ALA A 38 5.69 -2.09 11.81
N GLN A 39 5.94 -1.98 13.13
CA GLN A 39 5.71 -3.08 14.08
C GLN A 39 4.26 -3.53 14.10
N MET A 40 3.30 -2.59 14.16
CA MET A 40 1.88 -2.93 14.12
C MET A 40 1.49 -3.66 12.82
N LEU A 41 2.00 -3.19 11.69
CA LEU A 41 1.75 -3.82 10.40
C LEU A 41 2.35 -5.23 10.29
N GLU A 42 3.53 -5.46 10.86
CA GLU A 42 4.16 -6.78 10.94
C GLU A 42 3.34 -7.73 11.82
N GLU A 43 2.87 -7.26 12.98
CA GLU A 43 1.99 -8.02 13.88
C GLU A 43 0.67 -8.38 13.18
N ASP A 44 0.03 -7.42 12.51
CA ASP A 44 -1.22 -7.63 11.77
C ASP A 44 -1.04 -8.64 10.63
N LEU A 45 0.08 -8.57 9.90
CA LEU A 45 0.42 -9.55 8.85
C LEU A 45 0.66 -10.96 9.42
N ALA A 46 1.27 -11.07 10.60
CA ALA A 46 1.54 -12.35 11.24
C ALA A 46 0.26 -13.05 11.74
N VAL A 47 -0.75 -12.28 12.14
CA VAL A 47 -2.06 -12.82 12.57
C VAL A 47 -3.07 -12.92 11.42
N LEU A 48 -2.74 -12.37 10.24
CA LEU A 48 -3.61 -12.43 9.07
C LEU A 48 -3.76 -13.88 8.60
N GLY A 49 -4.94 -14.44 8.82
CA GLY A 49 -5.32 -15.77 8.35
C GLY A 49 -5.34 -15.89 6.81
N PRO A 50 -5.80 -17.03 6.26
CA PRO A 50 -5.99 -17.17 4.81
C PRO A 50 -6.92 -16.08 4.27
N VAL A 51 -6.56 -15.50 3.12
CA VAL A 51 -7.30 -14.41 2.46
C VAL A 51 -7.39 -14.79 0.99
N ARG A 52 -8.55 -14.59 0.36
CA ARG A 52 -8.74 -14.90 -1.06
C ARG A 52 -7.99 -13.91 -1.93
N LEU A 53 -7.47 -14.37 -3.06
CA LEU A 53 -6.80 -13.49 -4.03
C LEU A 53 -7.69 -12.31 -4.45
N SER A 54 -8.99 -12.53 -4.63
CA SER A 54 -9.94 -11.46 -4.97
C SER A 54 -10.07 -10.38 -3.89
N GLU A 55 -9.89 -10.73 -2.61
CA GLU A 55 -9.90 -9.75 -1.51
C GLU A 55 -8.60 -8.92 -1.53
N VAL A 56 -7.48 -9.55 -1.87
CA VAL A 56 -6.19 -8.87 -2.04
C VAL A 56 -6.25 -7.87 -3.20
N GLU A 57 -6.77 -8.29 -4.35
CA GLU A 57 -6.95 -7.43 -5.53
C GLU A 57 -7.88 -6.24 -5.24
N GLN A 58 -8.98 -6.47 -4.50
CA GLN A 58 -9.87 -5.39 -4.07
C GLN A 58 -9.17 -4.39 -3.15
N ALA A 59 -8.38 -4.86 -2.19
CA ALA A 59 -7.61 -3.99 -1.30
C ALA A 59 -6.57 -3.17 -2.07
N GLN A 60 -5.87 -3.79 -3.02
CA GLN A 60 -4.93 -3.10 -3.91
C GLN A 60 -5.64 -2.05 -4.77
N GLN A 61 -6.82 -2.36 -5.31
CA GLN A 61 -7.62 -1.43 -6.11
C GLN A 61 -8.05 -0.20 -5.29
N LYS A 62 -8.48 -0.38 -4.04
CA LYS A 62 -8.80 0.74 -3.14
C LYS A 62 -7.58 1.64 -2.89
N ILE A 63 -6.39 1.05 -2.71
CA ILE A 63 -5.15 1.82 -2.55
C ILE A 63 -4.85 2.65 -3.81
N LEU A 64 -5.05 2.06 -5.00
CA LEU A 64 -4.89 2.77 -6.27
C LEU A 64 -5.92 3.90 -6.44
N GLU A 65 -7.16 3.71 -5.98
CA GLU A 65 -8.17 4.76 -5.98
C GLU A 65 -7.79 5.94 -5.09
N VAL A 66 -7.27 5.66 -3.88
CA VAL A 66 -6.72 6.70 -3.00
C VAL A 66 -5.54 7.40 -3.68
N ALA A 67 -4.62 6.66 -4.29
CA ALA A 67 -3.47 7.23 -4.99
C ALA A 67 -3.90 8.16 -6.14
N ARG A 68 -4.84 7.73 -7.00
CA ARG A 68 -5.38 8.55 -8.10
C ARG A 68 -6.12 9.78 -7.59
N ARG A 69 -6.84 9.67 -6.47
CA ARG A 69 -7.49 10.83 -5.82
C ARG A 69 -6.44 11.84 -5.38
N LEU A 70 -5.41 11.40 -4.66
CA LEU A 70 -4.33 12.27 -4.17
C LEU A 70 -3.53 12.91 -5.31
N GLU A 71 -3.38 12.21 -6.43
CA GLU A 71 -2.77 12.75 -7.65
C GLU A 71 -3.61 13.87 -8.25
N LYS A 72 -4.92 13.66 -8.39
CA LYS A 72 -5.86 14.71 -8.86
C LYS A 72 -5.89 15.93 -7.94
N GLU A 73 -5.69 15.72 -6.63
CA GLU A 73 -5.53 16.78 -5.63
C GLU A 73 -4.15 17.47 -5.69
N GLY A 74 -3.22 16.97 -6.52
CA GLY A 74 -1.85 17.50 -6.61
C GLY A 74 -0.97 17.18 -5.40
N ARG A 75 -1.42 16.30 -4.49
CA ARG A 75 -0.70 15.94 -3.25
C ARG A 75 0.39 14.90 -3.48
N ILE A 76 0.22 14.05 -4.48
CA ILE A 76 1.25 13.10 -4.93
C ILE A 76 1.42 13.16 -6.44
N VAL A 77 2.58 12.74 -6.92
CA VAL A 77 2.84 12.48 -8.34
C VAL A 77 2.99 10.97 -8.49
N LEU A 78 2.23 10.35 -9.39
CA LEU A 78 2.43 8.95 -9.77
C LEU A 78 3.37 8.94 -10.98
N ALA A 79 4.60 8.47 -10.77
CA ALA A 79 5.52 8.23 -11.88
C ALA A 79 5.08 6.96 -12.61
N GLY A 80 4.69 7.08 -13.87
CA GLY A 80 4.28 5.94 -14.71
C GLY A 80 2.80 5.96 -15.08
N GLY A 81 2.40 6.94 -15.90
CA GLY A 81 1.22 6.79 -16.74
C GLY A 81 1.48 5.69 -17.77
N GLU A 82 0.64 4.66 -17.76
CA GLU A 82 0.61 3.54 -18.70
C GLU A 82 1.87 2.64 -18.72
N GLY A 83 1.86 1.60 -17.87
CA GLY A 83 2.54 0.34 -18.20
C GLY A 83 3.87 0.03 -17.53
N SER A 84 4.28 0.74 -16.47
CA SER A 84 5.45 0.31 -15.70
C SER A 84 5.29 0.57 -14.20
N ASP A 85 5.34 -0.53 -13.45
CA ASP A 85 5.59 -0.55 -12.02
C ASP A 85 6.86 0.24 -11.70
N ALA A 86 6.71 1.47 -11.22
CA ALA A 86 7.79 2.18 -10.55
C ALA A 86 7.23 3.33 -9.70
N PHE A 87 6.79 3.01 -8.48
CA PHE A 87 6.76 4.02 -7.43
C PHE A 87 8.21 4.45 -7.12
N VAL A 88 8.57 5.66 -7.57
CA VAL A 88 9.82 6.37 -7.21
C VAL A 88 9.62 7.16 -5.92
#